data_AF-A0AA96GLK0-F1
#
_entry.id   AF-A0AA96GLK0-F1
#
_cell.length_a   1.000
_cell.length_b   1.000
_cell.length_c   1.000
_cell.angle_alpha   90.00
_cell.angle_beta   90.00
_cell.angle_gamma   90.00
#
_symmetry.space_group_name_H-M   'P 1'
#
loop_
_entity.id
_entity.type
_entity.pdbx_description
1 polymer ?
#
loop_
_entity_poly.entity_id
_entity_poly.type
_entity_poly.pdbx_seq_one_letter_code
_entity_poly.pdbx_strand_id
1 'polypeptide(L)'
;MERPERKDEKSGRPQPTNVLKVARAVRPRSGAGVEQVVYYHEGVGTERGLDKWTGGAFGRGMAHNVRALYRFLVYNYESEDEVYFFGFSRGAFTVRTLAGFMHKVGLLQKDDEYYTAEIYDLYHSTHQRMTRSGNMRFVI
;
A
#
# COMPACT_ATOMS: atom_id res chain seq x y z
N MET A 1 -6.77 -14.64 12.39
CA MET A 1 -7.42 -14.16 13.63
C MET A 1 -7.68 -12.67 13.44
N GLU A 2 -8.84 -12.29 12.93
CA GLU A 2 -9.22 -10.87 12.72
C GLU A 2 -9.34 -10.16 14.08
N ARG A 3 -8.74 -8.97 14.19
CA ARG A 3 -8.82 -8.13 15.40
C ARG A 3 -10.00 -7.15 15.28
N PRO A 4 -10.67 -6.79 16.38
CA PRO A 4 -11.92 -6.03 16.33
C PRO A 4 -11.68 -4.60 15.81
N GLU A 5 -12.45 -4.22 14.78
CA GLU A 5 -12.53 -2.84 14.27
C GLU A 5 -12.80 -1.84 15.41
N ARG A 6 -12.37 -0.58 15.25
CA ARG A 6 -12.70 0.51 16.19
C ARG A 6 -14.21 0.53 16.39
N LYS A 7 -14.68 0.33 17.63
CA LYS A 7 -16.11 0.37 17.93
C LYS A 7 -16.53 1.79 18.27
N ASP A 8 -17.68 2.20 17.77
CA ASP A 8 -18.34 3.43 18.21
C ASP A 8 -18.76 3.28 19.68
N GLU A 9 -18.38 4.24 20.53
CA GLU A 9 -18.57 4.15 21.98
C GLU A 9 -20.04 4.17 22.40
N LYS A 10 -20.92 4.73 21.57
CA LYS A 10 -22.36 4.86 21.88
C LYS A 10 -23.19 3.69 21.37
N SER A 11 -22.85 3.15 20.20
CA SER A 11 -23.60 2.08 19.53
C SER A 11 -22.94 0.71 19.61
N GLY A 12 -21.68 0.63 20.03
CA GLY A 12 -20.88 -0.60 20.08
C GLY A 12 -20.56 -1.20 18.70
N ARG A 13 -20.98 -0.52 17.61
CA ARG A 13 -20.84 -1.03 16.25
C ARG A 13 -19.42 -0.81 15.72
N PRO A 14 -18.90 -1.74 14.90
CA PRO A 14 -17.68 -1.53 14.12
C PRO A 14 -17.77 -0.24 13.30
N GLN A 15 -16.73 0.59 13.37
CA GLN A 15 -16.60 1.82 12.60
C GLN A 15 -15.46 1.67 11.59
N PRO A 16 -15.76 1.17 10.37
CA PRO A 16 -14.74 0.94 9.35
C PRO A 16 -14.17 2.27 8.84
N THR A 17 -12.90 2.26 8.46
CA THR A 17 -12.26 3.38 7.75
C THR A 17 -12.93 3.58 6.38
N ASN A 18 -12.80 4.78 5.80
CA ASN A 18 -13.32 5.00 4.45
C ASN A 18 -12.64 4.10 3.41
N VAL A 19 -11.36 3.75 3.60
CA VAL A 19 -10.66 2.79 2.72
C VAL A 19 -11.31 1.42 2.79
N LEU A 20 -11.64 0.93 3.99
CA LEU A 20 -12.33 -0.35 4.15
C LEU A 20 -13.76 -0.32 3.60
N LYS A 21 -14.47 0.81 3.75
CA LYS A 21 -15.79 0.99 3.12
C LYS A 21 -15.70 0.90 1.59
N VAL A 22 -14.71 1.54 0.99
CA VAL A 22 -14.47 1.47 -0.46
C VAL A 22 -14.16 0.03 -0.88
N ALA A 23 -13.23 -0.64 -0.20
CA ALA A 23 -12.87 -2.03 -0.51
C ALA A 23 -14.09 -2.97 -0.46
N ARG A 24 -14.97 -2.81 0.54
CA ARG A 24 -16.21 -3.59 0.68
C ARG A 24 -17.28 -3.22 -0.36
N ALA A 25 -17.22 -2.03 -0.94
CA ALA A 25 -18.21 -1.56 -1.92
C ALA A 25 -17.86 -1.98 -3.35
N VAL A 26 -16.62 -2.39 -3.62
CA VAL A 26 -16.21 -2.89 -4.94
C VAL A 26 -16.87 -4.24 -5.20
N ARG A 27 -17.61 -4.32 -6.31
CA ARG A 27 -18.22 -5.57 -6.77
C ARG A 27 -17.16 -6.46 -7.42
N PRO A 28 -17.28 -7.81 -7.35
CA PRO A 28 -16.36 -8.71 -8.05
C PRO A 28 -16.31 -8.53 -9.58
N ARG A 29 -17.39 -8.00 -10.18
CA ARG A 29 -17.46 -7.64 -11.60
C ARG A 29 -18.12 -6.28 -11.81
N SER A 30 -17.59 -5.53 -12.76
CA SER A 30 -18.09 -4.20 -13.14
C SER A 30 -19.45 -4.28 -13.83
N GLY A 31 -20.06 -3.13 -14.15
CA GLY A 31 -21.29 -3.09 -14.96
C GLY A 31 -21.09 -3.67 -16.37
N ALA A 32 -19.86 -3.65 -16.89
CA ALA A 32 -19.49 -4.20 -18.19
C ALA A 32 -18.99 -5.65 -18.12
N GLY A 33 -19.03 -6.30 -16.95
CA GLY A 33 -18.60 -7.69 -16.77
C GLY A 33 -17.09 -7.89 -16.54
N VAL A 34 -16.29 -6.82 -16.50
CA VAL A 34 -14.85 -6.87 -16.21
C VAL A 34 -14.63 -7.33 -14.76
N GLU A 35 -13.74 -8.30 -14.55
CA GLU A 35 -13.40 -8.79 -13.21
C GLU A 35 -12.63 -7.73 -12.42
N GLN A 36 -12.91 -7.64 -11.11
CA GLN A 36 -12.30 -6.66 -10.22
C GLN A 36 -11.67 -7.39 -9.03
N VAL A 37 -10.35 -7.35 -8.95
CA VAL A 37 -9.59 -7.96 -7.85
C VAL A 37 -9.33 -6.91 -6.76
N VAL A 38 -9.73 -7.20 -5.53
CA VAL A 38 -9.56 -6.29 -4.39
C VAL A 38 -8.55 -6.86 -3.41
N TYR A 39 -7.52 -6.08 -3.10
CA TYR A 39 -6.57 -6.38 -2.02
C TYR A 39 -6.63 -5.29 -0.95
N TYR A 40 -7.08 -5.66 0.24
CA TYR A 40 -7.08 -4.77 1.41
C TYR A 40 -5.96 -5.16 2.36
N HIS A 41 -5.05 -4.22 2.61
CA HIS A 41 -3.98 -4.38 3.58
C HIS A 41 -4.26 -3.51 4.82
N GLU A 42 -4.29 -4.13 6.00
CA GLU A 42 -4.45 -3.40 7.25
C GLU A 42 -3.23 -2.50 7.54
N GLY A 43 -3.47 -1.28 8.05
CA GLY A 43 -2.40 -0.34 8.32
C GLY A 43 -1.47 -0.80 9.44
N VAL A 44 -0.17 -0.54 9.33
CA VAL A 44 0.82 -0.84 10.38
C VAL A 44 0.43 -0.10 11.68
N GLY A 45 0.38 -0.77 12.83
CA GLY A 45 0.16 -0.13 14.14
C GLY A 45 -1.24 -0.27 14.74
N THR A 46 -2.15 -1.03 14.13
CA THR A 46 -3.42 -1.45 14.77
C THR A 46 -3.24 -2.49 15.88
N GLU A 47 -2.05 -3.09 16.02
CA GLU A 47 -1.78 -4.14 17.03
C GLU A 47 -1.41 -3.62 18.42
N ARG A 48 -0.94 -2.37 18.55
CA ARG A 48 -0.60 -1.74 19.82
C ARG A 48 -0.87 -0.24 19.73
N GLY A 49 -1.92 0.20 20.41
CA GLY A 49 -2.30 1.61 20.48
C GLY A 49 -1.08 2.48 20.82
N LEU A 50 -0.93 3.57 20.08
CA LEU A 50 -0.04 4.70 20.35
C LEU A 50 1.49 4.49 20.31
N ASP A 51 2.05 3.28 20.29
CA ASP A 51 3.47 3.09 20.64
C ASP A 51 4.49 3.12 19.46
N LYS A 52 4.18 3.76 18.32
CA LYS A 52 5.00 3.70 17.08
C LYS A 52 5.29 5.06 16.42
N TRP A 53 5.49 6.11 17.19
CA TRP A 53 6.11 7.36 16.68
C TRP A 53 7.65 7.27 16.60
N THR A 54 8.24 6.09 16.80
CA THR A 54 9.68 5.86 16.59
C THR A 54 9.96 5.62 15.10
N GLY A 55 10.59 6.61 14.44
CA GLY A 55 10.81 6.63 13.00
C GLY A 55 11.50 5.39 12.40
N GLY A 56 12.28 4.63 13.19
CA GLY A 56 13.01 3.44 12.72
C GLY A 56 12.16 2.17 12.55
N ALA A 57 11.16 1.94 13.40
CA ALA A 57 10.20 0.84 13.22
C ALA A 57 9.14 1.21 12.17
N PHE A 58 8.83 2.50 12.10
CA PHE A 58 7.92 3.09 11.11
C PHE A 58 8.44 2.90 9.68
N GLY A 59 9.70 3.25 9.41
CA GLY A 59 10.31 3.05 8.09
C GLY A 59 10.33 1.60 7.62
N ARG A 60 10.75 0.66 8.49
CA ARG A 60 10.80 -0.78 8.18
C ARG A 60 9.42 -1.38 7.91
N GLY A 61 8.42 -1.01 8.71
CA GLY A 61 7.04 -1.48 8.50
C GLY A 61 6.44 -0.99 7.18
N MET A 62 6.75 0.24 6.76
CA MET A 62 6.28 0.76 5.47
C MET A 62 6.93 0.07 4.27
N ALA A 63 8.25 -0.17 4.31
CA ALA A 63 8.96 -0.90 3.26
C ALA A 63 8.38 -2.32 3.08
N HIS A 64 8.03 -2.99 4.18
CA HIS A 64 7.35 -4.28 4.12
C HIS A 64 6.01 -4.19 3.39
N ASN A 65 5.16 -3.22 3.75
CA ASN A 65 3.85 -3.05 3.10
C ASN A 65 3.95 -2.71 1.61
N VAL A 66 4.91 -1.85 1.22
CA VAL A 66 5.11 -1.53 -0.22
C VAL A 66 5.51 -2.78 -1.00
N ARG A 67 6.46 -3.57 -0.49
CA ARG A 67 6.89 -4.81 -1.14
C ARG A 67 5.77 -5.86 -1.21
N ALA A 68 4.95 -5.99 -0.16
CA ALA A 68 3.81 -6.89 -0.16
C ALA A 68 2.76 -6.51 -1.22
N LEU A 69 2.44 -5.22 -1.35
CA LEU A 69 1.54 -4.72 -2.39
C LEU A 69 2.13 -4.88 -3.79
N TYR A 70 3.42 -4.61 -3.97
CA TYR A 70 4.09 -4.81 -5.24
C TYR A 70 4.06 -6.27 -5.67
N ARG A 71 4.36 -7.19 -4.75
CA ARG A 71 4.24 -8.64 -4.97
C ARG A 71 2.83 -9.04 -5.38
N PHE A 72 1.82 -8.52 -4.70
CA PHE A 72 0.43 -8.78 -5.08
C PHE A 72 0.17 -8.38 -6.54
N LEU A 73 0.65 -7.22 -6.98
CA LEU A 73 0.53 -6.78 -8.38
C LEU A 73 1.30 -7.71 -9.33
N VAL A 74 2.55 -8.06 -9.04
CA VAL A 74 3.35 -8.99 -9.87
C VAL A 74 2.61 -10.32 -10.12
N TYR A 75 1.89 -10.85 -9.14
CA TYR A 75 1.17 -12.12 -9.29
C TYR A 75 -0.20 -12.01 -9.99
N ASN A 76 -0.86 -10.85 -9.96
CA ASN A 76 -2.26 -10.72 -10.37
C ASN A 76 -2.49 -9.76 -11.55
N TYR A 77 -1.52 -8.91 -11.89
CA TYR A 77 -1.64 -7.98 -13.00
C TYR A 77 -1.53 -8.69 -14.35
N GLU A 78 -2.46 -8.43 -15.24
CA GLU A 78 -2.41 -8.78 -16.66
C GLU A 78 -2.28 -7.52 -17.53
N SER A 79 -1.79 -7.68 -18.76
CA SER A 79 -1.68 -6.54 -19.69
C SER A 79 -3.04 -5.87 -19.87
N GLU A 80 -3.03 -4.53 -19.92
CA GLU A 80 -4.22 -3.68 -20.01
C GLU A 80 -5.07 -3.57 -18.74
N ASP A 81 -4.66 -4.18 -17.63
CA ASP A 81 -5.35 -3.97 -16.36
C ASP A 81 -5.19 -2.53 -15.85
N GLU A 82 -6.29 -2.01 -15.28
CA GLU A 82 -6.29 -0.74 -14.59
C GLU A 82 -6.04 -0.94 -13.08
N VAL A 83 -5.07 -0.19 -12.53
CA VAL A 83 -4.71 -0.29 -11.11
C VAL A 83 -5.15 0.97 -10.35
N TYR A 84 -5.99 0.78 -9.34
CA TYR A 84 -6.51 1.86 -8.50
C TYR A 84 -5.98 1.74 -7.07
N PHE A 85 -5.44 2.85 -6.54
CA PHE A 85 -4.90 2.90 -5.18
C PHE A 85 -5.76 3.74 -4.25
N PHE A 86 -6.13 3.17 -3.10
CA PHE A 86 -6.82 3.87 -2.02
C PHE A 86 -6.01 3.76 -0.73
N GLY A 87 -5.68 4.89 -0.12
CA GLY A 87 -4.89 4.92 1.11
C GLY A 87 -5.28 6.06 2.04
N PHE A 88 -5.13 5.85 3.35
CA PHE A 88 -5.36 6.86 4.37
C PHE A 88 -4.20 6.90 5.37
N SER A 89 -3.78 8.10 5.79
CA SER A 89 -2.64 8.32 6.71
C SER A 89 -1.38 7.58 6.20
N ARG A 90 -0.81 6.66 6.99
CA ARG A 90 0.30 5.77 6.57
C ARG A 90 0.00 5.01 5.28
N GLY A 91 -1.24 4.55 5.08
CA GLY A 91 -1.64 3.84 3.87
C GLY A 91 -1.50 4.71 2.61
N ALA A 92 -1.78 6.02 2.71
CA ALA A 92 -1.61 6.95 1.61
C ALA A 92 -0.12 7.11 1.23
N PHE A 93 0.77 7.18 2.23
CA PHE A 93 2.21 7.19 1.98
C PHE A 93 2.69 5.90 1.32
N THR A 94 2.21 4.74 1.79
CA THR A 94 2.55 3.42 1.21
C THR A 94 2.16 3.36 -0.26
N VAL A 95 0.91 3.64 -0.64
CA VAL A 95 0.47 3.52 -2.03
C VAL A 95 1.12 4.56 -2.95
N ARG A 96 1.43 5.76 -2.44
CA ARG A 96 2.22 6.76 -3.20
C ARG A 96 3.65 6.30 -3.44
N THR A 97 4.27 5.69 -2.44
CA THR A 97 5.63 5.15 -2.56
C THR A 97 5.66 3.99 -3.56
N LEU A 98 4.65 3.11 -3.51
CA LEU A 98 4.46 2.03 -4.47
C LEU A 98 4.31 2.58 -5.90
N ALA A 99 3.44 3.57 -6.12
CA ALA A 99 3.25 4.19 -7.43
C ALA A 99 4.57 4.79 -7.97
N GLY A 100 5.35 5.48 -7.12
CA GLY A 100 6.67 5.98 -7.51
C GLY A 100 7.68 4.88 -7.84
N PHE A 101 7.64 3.77 -7.09
CA PHE A 101 8.49 2.61 -7.36
C PHE A 101 8.14 1.96 -8.71
N MET A 102 6.85 1.71 -8.95
CA MET A 102 6.35 1.17 -10.22
C MET A 102 6.65 2.09 -11.40
N HIS A 103 6.51 3.41 -11.24
CA HIS A 103 6.86 4.37 -12.29
C HIS A 103 8.36 4.29 -12.64
N LYS A 104 9.23 4.00 -11.67
CA LYS A 104 10.67 3.94 -11.89
C LYS A 104 11.16 2.59 -12.42
N VAL A 105 10.56 1.50 -11.95
CA VAL A 105 11.05 0.12 -12.17
C VAL A 105 10.16 -0.68 -13.12
N GLY A 106 8.89 -0.31 -13.27
CA GLY A 106 7.86 -1.14 -13.87
C GLY A 106 7.36 -2.22 -12.92
N LEU A 107 6.59 -3.17 -13.45
CA LEU A 107 6.23 -4.42 -12.77
C LEU A 107 7.18 -5.53 -13.23
N LEU A 108 7.76 -6.26 -12.28
CA LEU A 108 8.56 -7.44 -12.57
C LEU A 108 7.68 -8.58 -13.13
N GLN A 109 8.31 -9.47 -13.90
CA GLN A 109 7.72 -10.75 -14.23
C GLN A 109 7.62 -11.62 -12.98
N LYS A 110 6.69 -12.57 -12.97
CA LYS A 110 6.48 -13.49 -11.83
C LYS A 110 7.76 -14.23 -11.45
N ASP A 111 8.53 -14.66 -12.45
CA ASP A 111 9.79 -15.38 -12.24
C ASP A 111 10.85 -14.52 -11.57
N ASP A 112 10.80 -13.18 -11.73
CA ASP A 112 11.77 -12.24 -11.17
C ASP A 112 11.34 -11.66 -9.81
N GLU A 113 10.19 -12.08 -9.26
CA GLU A 113 9.62 -11.49 -8.04
C GLU A 113 10.59 -11.55 -6.86
N TYR A 114 11.44 -12.56 -6.78
CA TYR A 114 12.44 -12.72 -5.72
C TYR A 114 13.42 -11.54 -5.61
N TYR A 115 13.65 -10.79 -6.69
CA TYR A 115 14.48 -9.58 -6.71
C TYR A 115 13.78 -8.33 -6.17
N THR A 116 12.46 -8.37 -5.93
CA THR A 116 11.66 -7.21 -5.48
C THR A 116 12.27 -6.52 -4.26
N ALA A 117 12.76 -7.31 -3.29
CA ALA A 117 13.33 -6.76 -2.06
C ALA A 117 14.59 -5.93 -2.32
N GLU A 118 15.52 -6.48 -3.11
CA GLU A 118 16.79 -5.84 -3.46
C GLU A 118 16.56 -4.58 -4.31
N ILE A 119 15.71 -4.68 -5.34
CA ILE A 119 15.41 -3.56 -6.24
C ILE A 119 14.71 -2.43 -5.47
N TYR A 120 13.81 -2.75 -4.54
CA TYR A 120 13.17 -1.76 -3.69
C TYR A 120 14.15 -1.06 -2.75
N ASP A 121 15.08 -1.80 -2.14
CA ASP A 121 16.10 -1.23 -1.26
C ASP A 121 17.04 -0.27 -2.04
N LEU A 122 17.40 -0.62 -3.28
CA LEU A 122 18.14 0.25 -4.21
C LEU A 122 17.36 1.53 -4.56
N TYR A 123 16.08 1.40 -4.91
CA TYR A 123 15.19 2.53 -5.18
C TYR A 123 15.12 3.49 -3.99
N HIS A 124 14.97 2.94 -2.78
CA HIS A 124 14.84 3.73 -1.56
C HIS A 124 16.15 4.47 -1.19
N SER A 125 17.30 3.79 -1.34
CA SER A 125 18.62 4.40 -1.09
C SER A 125 18.93 5.57 -2.04
N THR A 126 18.46 5.48 -3.29
CA THR A 126 18.64 6.52 -4.31
C THR A 126 17.74 7.72 -4.01
N HIS A 127 16.49 7.48 -3.60
CA HIS A 127 15.57 8.54 -3.20
C HIS A 127 16.03 9.29 -1.95
N GLN A 128 16.59 8.60 -0.94
CA GLN A 128 17.13 9.26 0.25
C GLN A 128 18.36 10.14 -0.04
N ARG A 129 19.18 9.77 -1.04
CA ARG A 129 20.30 10.60 -1.49
C ARG A 129 19.82 11.87 -2.21
N MET A 130 18.78 11.75 -3.04
CA MET A 130 18.20 12.90 -3.75
C MET A 130 17.46 13.88 -2.82
N THR A 131 16.73 13.39 -1.80
CA THR A 131 16.03 14.29 -0.85
C THR A 131 16.98 15.08 0.04
N ARG A 132 18.19 14.56 0.31
CA ARG A 132 19.24 15.29 1.03
C ARG A 132 19.92 16.38 0.19
N SER A 133 19.79 16.33 -1.14
CA SER A 133 20.43 17.27 -2.07
C SER A 133 19.55 18.49 -2.43
N GLY A 134 18.37 18.64 -1.81
CA GLY A 134 17.64 19.91 -1.82
C GLY A 134 17.08 20.35 -3.17
N ASN A 135 16.26 19.51 -3.83
CA ASN A 135 15.28 19.99 -4.81
C ASN A 135 14.26 18.89 -5.12
N MET A 136 13.08 18.93 -4.49
CA MET A 136 11.90 18.30 -5.09
C MET A 136 10.62 19.00 -4.65
N ARG A 137 9.88 19.52 -5.63
CA ARG A 137 8.47 19.89 -5.51
C ARG A 137 7.66 18.66 -5.89
N PHE A 138 6.82 18.16 -4.98
CA PHE A 138 5.75 17.25 -5.34
C PHE A 138 4.52 18.10 -5.67
N VAL A 139 4.05 18.03 -6.91
CA VAL A 139 2.66 18.39 -7.22
C VAL A 139 1.86 17.10 -7.02
N ILE A 140 0.86 17.16 -6.15
CA ILE A 140 -0.14 16.12 -5.95
C ILE A 140 -1.27 16.34 -6.93
#